data_AF-A0A960TXE8-F1
#
_entry.id   AF-A0A960TXE8-F1
#
_cell.length_a   1.000
_cell.length_b   1.000
_cell.length_c   1.000
_cell.angle_alpha   90.00
_cell.angle_beta   90.00
_cell.angle_gamma   90.00
#
_symmetry.space_group_name_H-M   'P 1'
#
loop_
_entity.id
_entity.type
_entity.pdbx_description
1 polymer ?
#
loop_
_entity_poly.entity_id
_entity_poly.type
_entity_poly.pdbx_seq_one_letter_code
_entity_poly.pdbx_strand_id
1 'polypeptide(L)'
;MTSPSLIVRPMTIEDVDAADRAFRRGFGTFLGLPDPMQFGGDGQMVRYRFAAYPELAFVAETEEGVVGTIQGRHWGATVGLGPISVQPEYWGKGVAQRLLDVFLKKAESLEPALTSLYTFSQSPTHVPLYQKYDFWPRLLTSLMTKPIDASVDAPEARRFSETVDDTDRADFFAACRALTEGAFAGLVADREIEAVRLQGAGETLLLVDKDGPEAMAVVHAGPGSESGTQAAYVKFAVARSADKVNGLLAACERLGGEKGAKT
;
A
#
# COMPACT_ATOMS: atom_id res chain seq x y z
N MET A 1 -28.36 -2.77 -27.77
CA MET A 1 -27.66 -1.71 -26.99
C MET A 1 -26.19 -1.99 -27.14
N THR A 2 -25.46 -1.12 -27.83
CA THR A 2 -24.00 -1.18 -27.93
C THR A 2 -23.44 -1.09 -26.51
N SER A 3 -22.60 -2.05 -26.10
CA SER A 3 -21.87 -1.94 -24.84
C SER A 3 -21.15 -0.59 -24.83
N PRO A 4 -21.25 0.21 -23.75
CA PRO A 4 -20.53 1.47 -23.67
C PRO A 4 -19.05 1.21 -23.98
N SER A 5 -18.45 2.06 -24.80
CA SER A 5 -17.05 1.89 -25.19
C SER A 5 -16.19 1.99 -23.93
N LEU A 6 -15.66 0.85 -23.49
CA LEU A 6 -14.78 0.78 -22.33
C LEU A 6 -13.36 1.04 -22.80
N ILE A 7 -12.72 2.07 -22.25
CA ILE A 7 -11.31 2.40 -22.52
C ILE A 7 -10.52 2.13 -21.24
N VAL A 8 -9.32 1.54 -21.37
CA VAL A 8 -8.36 1.40 -20.27
C VAL A 8 -7.11 2.17 -20.64
N ARG A 9 -6.68 3.07 -19.76
CA ARG A 9 -5.55 3.97 -19.98
C ARG A 9 -4.80 4.25 -18.68
N PRO A 10 -3.55 4.75 -18.73
CA PRO A 10 -2.88 5.27 -17.54
C PRO A 10 -3.74 6.31 -16.82
N MET A 11 -3.69 6.28 -15.49
CA MET A 11 -4.31 7.28 -14.64
C MET A 11 -3.55 8.60 -14.77
N THR A 12 -4.27 9.72 -14.81
CA THR A 12 -3.69 11.07 -14.71
C THR A 12 -4.07 11.70 -13.36
N ILE A 13 -3.47 12.86 -13.06
CA ILE A 13 -3.77 13.57 -11.81
C ILE A 13 -5.25 14.01 -11.74
N GLU A 14 -5.86 14.30 -12.88
CA GLU A 14 -7.28 14.68 -12.99
C GLU A 14 -8.22 13.52 -12.67
N ASP A 15 -7.78 12.27 -12.82
CA ASP A 15 -8.59 11.09 -12.52
C ASP A 15 -8.62 10.76 -11.03
N VAL A 16 -7.67 11.24 -10.23
CA VAL A 16 -7.41 10.75 -8.85
C VAL A 16 -8.67 10.81 -7.98
N ASP A 17 -9.43 11.90 -8.04
CA ASP A 17 -10.64 12.05 -7.24
C ASP A 17 -11.78 11.13 -7.73
N ALA A 18 -11.88 10.88 -9.05
CA ALA A 18 -12.83 9.92 -9.59
C ALA A 18 -12.44 8.48 -9.26
N ALA A 19 -11.14 8.19 -9.28
CA ALA A 19 -10.56 6.92 -8.91
C ALA A 19 -10.77 6.60 -7.43
N ASP A 20 -10.61 7.59 -6.54
CA ASP A 20 -10.90 7.47 -5.11
C ASP A 20 -12.38 7.19 -4.86
N ARG A 21 -13.30 7.87 -5.58
CA ARG A 21 -14.73 7.55 -5.51
C ARG A 21 -15.04 6.12 -5.94
N ALA A 22 -14.46 5.67 -7.06
CA ALA A 22 -14.66 4.29 -7.53
C ALA A 22 -14.13 3.26 -6.52
N PHE A 23 -12.96 3.54 -5.91
CA PHE A 23 -12.38 2.74 -4.85
C PHE A 23 -13.30 2.62 -3.63
N ARG A 24 -13.78 3.74 -3.09
CA ARG A 24 -14.67 3.75 -1.93
C ARG A 24 -15.99 3.05 -2.21
N ARG A 25 -16.66 3.39 -3.32
CA ARG A 25 -17.91 2.73 -3.71
C ARG A 25 -17.72 1.23 -3.89
N GLY A 26 -16.70 0.81 -4.62
CA GLY A 26 -16.44 -0.60 -4.90
C GLY A 26 -16.23 -1.42 -3.61
N PHE A 27 -15.27 -1.01 -2.78
CA PHE A 27 -14.97 -1.74 -1.54
C PHE A 27 -16.06 -1.58 -0.47
N GLY A 28 -16.61 -0.37 -0.30
CA GLY A 28 -17.66 -0.10 0.67
C GLY A 28 -18.93 -0.89 0.39
N THR A 29 -19.33 -1.01 -0.88
CA THR A 29 -20.46 -1.86 -1.29
C THR A 29 -20.13 -3.34 -1.12
N PHE A 30 -18.92 -3.78 -1.51
CA PHE A 30 -18.50 -5.18 -1.35
C PHE A 30 -18.50 -5.63 0.12
N LEU A 31 -18.07 -4.76 1.03
CA LEU A 31 -18.03 -5.03 2.47
C LEU A 31 -19.36 -4.78 3.19
N GLY A 32 -20.40 -4.33 2.47
CA GLY A 32 -21.74 -4.13 3.02
C GLY A 32 -21.86 -2.94 3.98
N LEU A 33 -21.07 -1.88 3.77
CA LEU A 33 -21.22 -0.65 4.55
C LEU A 33 -22.58 0.01 4.29
N PRO A 34 -23.25 0.58 5.32
CA PRO A 34 -24.49 1.33 5.14
C PRO A 34 -24.33 2.53 4.18
N ASP A 35 -23.20 3.22 4.27
CA ASP A 35 -22.75 4.21 3.29
C ASP A 35 -21.42 3.75 2.69
N PRO A 36 -21.41 3.23 1.45
CA PRO A 36 -20.19 2.80 0.77
C PRO A 36 -19.10 3.87 0.68
N MET A 37 -19.47 5.16 0.65
CA MET A 37 -18.50 6.24 0.55
C MET A 37 -17.66 6.43 1.82
N GLN A 38 -18.07 5.86 2.95
CA GLN A 38 -17.31 5.90 4.20
C GLN A 38 -16.15 4.89 4.24
N PHE A 39 -16.02 4.02 3.23
CA PHE A 39 -14.91 3.08 3.19
C PHE A 39 -13.56 3.81 3.22
N GLY A 40 -12.68 3.40 4.13
CA GLY A 40 -11.36 4.01 4.32
C GLY A 40 -11.34 5.36 5.05
N GLY A 41 -12.49 5.86 5.53
CA GLY A 41 -12.56 7.11 6.32
C GLY A 41 -11.95 8.30 5.60
N ASP A 42 -11.07 9.05 6.26
CA ASP A 42 -10.34 10.18 5.67
C ASP A 42 -9.00 9.79 5.00
N GLY A 43 -8.66 8.49 4.97
CA GLY A 43 -7.45 7.99 4.32
C GLY A 43 -7.40 8.30 2.83
N GLN A 44 -6.21 8.60 2.32
CA GLN A 44 -5.94 9.04 0.95
C GLN A 44 -5.22 7.97 0.12
N MET A 45 -5.67 6.71 0.20
CA MET A 45 -4.97 5.58 -0.41
C MET A 45 -4.72 5.76 -1.92
N VAL A 46 -5.76 6.12 -2.69
CA VAL A 46 -5.63 6.24 -4.15
C VAL A 46 -4.65 7.35 -4.52
N ARG A 47 -4.80 8.53 -3.89
CA ARG A 47 -3.93 9.69 -4.11
C ARG A 47 -2.49 9.38 -3.76
N TYR A 48 -2.24 8.82 -2.58
CA TYR A 48 -0.88 8.49 -2.14
C TYR A 48 -0.21 7.48 -3.08
N ARG A 49 -0.91 6.40 -3.43
CA ARG A 49 -0.34 5.35 -4.30
C ARG A 49 -0.11 5.85 -5.72
N PHE A 50 -0.97 6.72 -6.24
CA PHE A 50 -0.77 7.36 -7.54
C PHE A 50 0.47 8.25 -7.53
N ALA A 51 0.65 9.09 -6.49
CA ALA A 51 1.84 9.93 -6.38
C ALA A 51 3.13 9.09 -6.23
N ALA A 52 3.06 7.98 -5.51
CA ALA A 52 4.19 7.08 -5.32
C ALA A 52 4.53 6.29 -6.59
N TYR A 53 3.53 5.73 -7.30
CA TYR A 53 3.74 4.82 -8.45
C TYR A 53 2.76 5.14 -9.62
N PRO A 54 2.84 6.33 -10.24
CA PRO A 54 1.91 6.70 -11.31
C PRO A 54 2.00 5.77 -12.52
N GLU A 55 3.16 5.15 -12.75
CA GLU A 55 3.37 4.21 -13.85
C GLU A 55 2.67 2.85 -13.66
N LEU A 56 2.18 2.56 -12.45
CA LEU A 56 1.41 1.36 -12.10
C LEU A 56 -0.05 1.66 -11.80
N ALA A 57 -0.55 2.84 -12.18
CA ALA A 57 -1.92 3.26 -11.97
C ALA A 57 -2.67 3.40 -13.30
N PHE A 58 -3.82 2.73 -13.40
CA PHE A 58 -4.68 2.74 -14.59
C PHE A 58 -6.13 2.94 -14.20
N VAL A 59 -6.88 3.57 -15.10
CA VAL A 59 -8.33 3.73 -15.02
C VAL A 59 -9.00 3.01 -16.18
N ALA A 60 -10.19 2.49 -15.90
CA ALA A 60 -11.14 2.07 -16.90
C ALA A 60 -12.27 3.10 -16.92
N GLU A 61 -12.59 3.64 -18.09
CA GLU A 61 -13.59 4.68 -18.26
C GLU A 61 -14.58 4.36 -19.38
N THR A 62 -15.76 4.95 -19.25
CA THR A 62 -16.80 5.03 -20.28
C THR A 62 -17.09 6.50 -20.56
N GLU A 63 -18.06 6.80 -21.43
CA GLU A 63 -18.55 8.17 -21.66
C GLU A 63 -19.08 8.84 -20.37
N GLU A 64 -19.44 8.06 -19.35
CA GLU A 64 -19.92 8.54 -18.04
C GLU A 64 -18.78 8.83 -17.05
N GLY A 65 -17.52 8.51 -17.40
CA GLY A 65 -16.32 8.73 -16.60
C GLY A 65 -15.66 7.44 -16.10
N VAL A 66 -14.82 7.56 -15.06
CA VAL A 66 -14.05 6.44 -14.49
C VAL A 66 -14.97 5.43 -13.81
N VAL A 67 -15.01 4.20 -14.33
CA VAL A 67 -15.83 3.08 -13.83
C VAL A 67 -15.03 2.02 -13.08
N GLY A 68 -13.70 2.06 -13.15
CA GLY A 68 -12.83 1.16 -12.42
C GLY A 68 -11.38 1.64 -12.40
N THR A 69 -10.62 1.12 -11.45
CA THR A 69 -9.23 1.51 -11.22
C THR A 69 -8.41 0.30 -10.85
N ILE A 70 -7.12 0.35 -11.19
CA ILE A 70 -6.12 -0.55 -10.66
C ILE A 70 -4.87 0.25 -10.36
N GLN A 71 -4.28 0.00 -9.20
CA GLN A 71 -3.00 0.56 -8.81
C GLN A 71 -2.04 -0.57 -8.43
N GLY A 72 -0.77 -0.23 -8.32
CA GLY A 72 0.22 -1.12 -7.76
C GLY A 72 1.38 -0.37 -7.16
N ARG A 73 2.37 -1.15 -6.75
CA ARG A 73 3.66 -0.69 -6.25
C ARG A 73 4.76 -1.60 -6.77
N HIS A 74 5.99 -1.10 -6.79
CA HIS A 74 7.16 -1.95 -6.92
C HIS A 74 8.18 -1.63 -5.83
N TRP A 75 8.71 -2.67 -5.21
CA TRP A 75 9.73 -2.60 -4.17
C TRP A 75 10.95 -3.37 -4.66
N GLY A 76 11.63 -2.80 -5.65
CA GLY A 76 12.73 -3.46 -6.36
C GLY A 76 12.26 -4.67 -7.13
N ALA A 77 12.77 -5.85 -6.76
CA ALA A 77 12.47 -7.13 -7.39
C ALA A 77 11.03 -7.64 -7.19
N THR A 78 10.15 -6.88 -6.52
CA THR A 78 8.77 -7.27 -6.28
C THR A 78 7.78 -6.25 -6.83
N VAL A 79 6.71 -6.72 -7.46
CA VAL A 79 5.56 -5.89 -7.86
C VAL A 79 4.33 -6.35 -7.09
N GLY A 80 3.67 -5.41 -6.42
CA GLY A 80 2.43 -5.62 -5.70
C GLY A 80 1.24 -5.03 -6.47
N LEU A 81 0.22 -5.83 -6.72
CA LEU A 81 -1.04 -5.39 -7.31
C LEU A 81 -2.02 -4.98 -6.21
N GLY A 82 -2.61 -3.79 -6.36
CA GLY A 82 -3.78 -3.37 -5.61
C GLY A 82 -3.74 -1.91 -5.11
N PRO A 83 -4.91 -1.34 -4.83
CA PRO A 83 -6.23 -1.96 -5.01
C PRO A 83 -6.64 -2.07 -6.50
N ILE A 84 -7.46 -3.07 -6.80
CA ILE A 84 -8.31 -3.08 -8.00
C ILE A 84 -9.74 -2.83 -7.54
N SER A 85 -10.42 -1.86 -8.15
CA SER A 85 -11.80 -1.52 -7.80
C SER A 85 -12.62 -1.27 -9.06
N VAL A 86 -13.89 -1.63 -9.01
CA VAL A 86 -14.84 -1.42 -10.10
C VAL A 86 -16.13 -0.91 -9.45
N GLN A 87 -16.75 0.10 -10.05
CA GLN A 87 -18.04 0.59 -9.60
C GLN A 87 -19.09 -0.56 -9.63
N PRO A 88 -19.98 -0.67 -8.63
CA PRO A 88 -20.91 -1.79 -8.51
C PRO A 88 -21.76 -2.06 -9.75
N GLU A 89 -22.15 -1.01 -10.46
CA GLU A 89 -22.96 -1.08 -11.70
C GLU A 89 -22.23 -1.79 -12.85
N TYR A 90 -20.92 -1.95 -12.74
CA TYR A 90 -20.03 -2.53 -13.75
C TYR A 90 -19.45 -3.89 -13.34
N TRP A 91 -19.87 -4.46 -12.21
CA TRP A 91 -19.47 -5.81 -11.79
C TRP A 91 -19.97 -6.88 -12.76
N GLY A 92 -19.16 -7.92 -12.96
CA GLY A 92 -19.46 -9.00 -13.90
C GLY A 92 -19.38 -8.62 -15.38
N LYS A 93 -19.02 -7.36 -15.73
CA LYS A 93 -18.94 -6.87 -17.11
C LYS A 93 -17.54 -6.87 -17.73
N GLY A 94 -16.57 -7.56 -17.11
CA GLY A 94 -15.21 -7.70 -17.64
C GLY A 94 -14.25 -6.54 -17.37
N VAL A 95 -14.65 -5.51 -16.61
CA VAL A 95 -13.82 -4.32 -16.34
C VAL A 95 -12.54 -4.68 -15.58
N ALA A 96 -12.64 -5.52 -14.55
CA ALA A 96 -11.47 -5.93 -13.75
C ALA A 96 -10.43 -6.69 -14.59
N GLN A 97 -10.87 -7.56 -15.50
CA GLN A 97 -10.00 -8.29 -16.42
C GLN A 97 -9.25 -7.33 -17.33
N ARG A 98 -9.95 -6.37 -17.94
CA ARG A 98 -9.33 -5.35 -18.81
C ARG A 98 -8.28 -4.51 -18.08
N LEU A 99 -8.52 -4.19 -16.81
CA LEU A 99 -7.54 -3.51 -15.95
C LEU A 99 -6.33 -4.39 -15.64
N LEU A 100 -6.56 -5.67 -15.30
CA LEU A 100 -5.52 -6.66 -15.05
C LEU A 100 -4.61 -6.87 -16.27
N ASP A 101 -5.18 -6.99 -17.47
CA ASP A 101 -4.43 -7.20 -18.71
C ASP A 101 -3.37 -6.12 -18.91
N VAL A 102 -3.76 -4.84 -18.74
CA VAL A 102 -2.85 -3.70 -18.91
C VAL A 102 -1.85 -3.60 -17.77
N PHE A 103 -2.30 -3.80 -16.53
CA PHE A 103 -1.43 -3.76 -15.36
C PHE A 103 -0.35 -4.83 -15.41
N LEU A 104 -0.71 -6.08 -15.72
CA LEU A 104 0.24 -7.20 -15.73
C LEU A 104 1.26 -7.07 -16.85
N LYS A 105 0.86 -6.57 -18.02
CA LYS A 105 1.82 -6.21 -19.09
C LYS A 105 2.83 -5.15 -18.62
N LYS A 106 2.37 -4.15 -17.85
CA LYS A 106 3.27 -3.15 -17.28
C LYS A 106 4.15 -3.74 -16.17
N ALA A 107 3.60 -4.58 -15.31
CA ALA A 107 4.35 -5.26 -14.26
C ALA A 107 5.45 -6.16 -14.84
N GLU A 108 5.17 -6.90 -15.91
CA GLU A 108 6.14 -7.75 -16.61
C GLU A 108 7.34 -6.93 -17.15
N SER A 109 7.09 -5.71 -17.65
CA SER A 109 8.16 -4.81 -18.13
C SER A 109 9.11 -4.32 -17.03
N LEU A 110 8.76 -4.50 -15.76
CA LEU A 110 9.63 -4.19 -14.62
C LEU A 110 10.51 -5.39 -14.23
N GLU A 111 10.36 -6.53 -14.92
CA GLU A 111 11.11 -7.77 -14.70
C GLU A 111 11.17 -8.21 -13.21
N PRO A 112 10.02 -8.26 -12.49
CA PRO A 112 10.03 -8.62 -11.08
C PRO A 112 10.37 -10.11 -10.88
N ALA A 113 11.13 -10.41 -9.83
CA ALA A 113 11.28 -11.77 -9.34
C ALA A 113 9.98 -12.30 -8.71
N LEU A 114 9.12 -11.42 -8.20
CA LEU A 114 7.83 -11.77 -7.60
C LEU A 114 6.75 -10.74 -7.92
N THR A 115 5.68 -11.18 -8.58
CA THR A 115 4.42 -10.42 -8.69
C THR A 115 3.43 -10.99 -7.67
N SER A 116 2.87 -10.13 -6.83
CA SER A 116 2.03 -10.56 -5.69
C SER A 116 0.80 -9.68 -5.50
N LEU A 117 -0.19 -10.24 -4.81
CA LEU A 117 -1.37 -9.54 -4.30
C LEU A 117 -1.85 -10.22 -3.02
N TYR A 118 -2.70 -9.54 -2.27
CA TYR A 118 -3.54 -10.19 -1.27
C TYR A 118 -5.00 -9.87 -1.55
N THR A 119 -5.88 -10.79 -1.22
CA THR A 119 -7.32 -10.63 -1.45
C THR A 119 -8.13 -11.36 -0.38
N PHE A 120 -9.44 -11.18 -0.42
CA PHE A 120 -10.39 -11.83 0.47
C PHE A 120 -10.41 -13.33 0.20
N SER A 121 -9.86 -14.12 1.12
CA SER A 121 -9.76 -15.58 1.01
C SER A 121 -11.12 -16.28 0.87
N GLN A 122 -12.17 -15.66 1.41
CA GLN A 122 -13.54 -16.12 1.38
C GLN A 122 -14.31 -15.68 0.12
N SER A 123 -13.72 -14.85 -0.75
CA SER A 123 -14.46 -14.27 -1.87
C SER A 123 -14.60 -15.25 -3.04
N PRO A 124 -15.83 -15.62 -3.43
CA PRO A 124 -16.06 -16.50 -4.57
C PRO A 124 -15.84 -15.81 -5.92
N THR A 125 -15.56 -14.49 -5.93
CA THR A 125 -15.34 -13.71 -7.15
C THR A 125 -13.87 -13.35 -7.34
N HIS A 126 -13.18 -12.91 -6.27
CA HIS A 126 -11.78 -12.50 -6.35
C HIS A 126 -10.84 -13.68 -6.61
N VAL A 127 -11.00 -14.81 -5.89
CA VAL A 127 -10.10 -15.96 -6.05
C VAL A 127 -10.14 -16.51 -7.48
N PRO A 128 -11.33 -16.79 -8.08
CA PRO A 128 -11.38 -17.25 -9.47
C PRO A 128 -10.95 -16.19 -10.49
N LEU A 129 -11.09 -14.89 -10.20
CA LEU A 129 -10.56 -13.82 -11.06
C LEU A 129 -9.04 -13.93 -11.18
N TYR A 130 -8.32 -13.98 -10.05
CA TYR A 130 -6.86 -14.00 -10.06
C TYR A 130 -6.28 -15.33 -10.55
N GLN A 131 -6.97 -16.45 -10.32
CA GLN A 131 -6.56 -17.76 -10.89
C GLN A 131 -6.54 -17.77 -12.42
N LYS A 132 -7.39 -16.97 -13.09
CA LYS A 132 -7.33 -16.83 -14.56
C LYS A 132 -6.04 -16.17 -15.06
N TYR A 133 -5.34 -15.46 -14.17
CA TYR A 133 -4.06 -14.81 -14.41
C TYR A 133 -2.90 -15.55 -13.73
N ASP A 134 -3.08 -16.84 -13.43
CA ASP A 134 -2.08 -17.72 -12.82
C ASP A 134 -1.58 -17.30 -11.43
N PHE A 135 -2.37 -16.50 -10.71
CA PHE A 135 -2.13 -16.27 -9.28
C PHE A 135 -2.73 -17.42 -8.47
N TRP A 136 -1.88 -18.06 -7.66
CA TRP A 136 -2.26 -19.15 -6.78
C TRP A 136 -2.12 -18.76 -5.30
N PRO A 137 -3.07 -19.13 -4.42
CA PRO A 137 -2.94 -18.90 -2.98
C PRO A 137 -1.66 -19.55 -2.42
N ARG A 138 -0.92 -18.78 -1.61
CA ARG A 138 0.33 -19.25 -0.97
C ARG A 138 0.20 -19.27 0.55
N LEU A 139 -0.11 -18.13 1.14
CA LEU A 139 -0.21 -17.93 2.57
C LEU A 139 -1.48 -17.15 2.89
N LEU A 140 -2.07 -17.41 4.06
CA LEU A 140 -3.13 -16.59 4.60
C LEU A 140 -2.51 -15.38 5.31
N THR A 141 -2.88 -14.18 4.88
CA THR A 141 -2.44 -12.93 5.49
C THR A 141 -3.51 -12.42 6.44
N SER A 142 -3.14 -12.23 7.71
CA SER A 142 -4.00 -11.59 8.70
C SER A 142 -3.78 -10.08 8.70
N LEU A 143 -4.85 -9.31 8.51
CA LEU A 143 -4.85 -7.88 8.81
C LEU A 143 -5.17 -7.71 10.29
N MET A 144 -4.23 -7.14 11.04
CA MET A 144 -4.32 -7.04 12.50
C MET A 144 -4.41 -5.57 12.90
N THR A 145 -5.14 -5.33 13.99
CA THR A 145 -5.33 -3.99 14.55
C THR A 145 -5.40 -4.12 16.06
N LYS A 146 -4.80 -3.17 16.76
CA LYS A 146 -4.88 -3.06 18.23
C LYS A 146 -5.07 -1.58 18.59
N PRO A 147 -5.70 -1.26 19.73
CA PRO A 147 -5.65 0.09 20.28
C PRO A 147 -4.21 0.51 20.59
N ILE A 148 -3.91 1.80 20.43
CA ILE A 148 -2.65 2.39 20.86
C ILE A 148 -2.64 2.54 22.38
N ASP A 149 -1.61 2.00 23.01
CA ASP A 149 -1.27 2.16 24.41
C ASP A 149 -0.28 3.33 24.56
N ALA A 150 -0.75 4.43 25.16
CA ALA A 150 0.08 5.60 25.43
C ALA A 150 1.21 5.33 26.45
N SER A 151 1.13 4.22 27.19
CA SER A 151 2.14 3.79 28.16
C SER A 151 3.16 2.80 27.59
N VAL A 152 3.10 2.52 26.27
CA VAL A 152 4.01 1.56 25.64
C VAL A 152 5.47 1.93 25.89
N ASP A 153 6.20 1.02 26.52
CA ASP A 153 7.66 1.09 26.54
C ASP A 153 8.17 0.60 25.19
N ALA A 154 8.95 1.45 24.52
CA ALA A 154 9.43 1.18 23.18
C ALA A 154 10.89 1.60 23.03
N PRO A 155 11.68 0.86 22.24
CA PRO A 155 13.07 1.23 21.98
C PRO A 155 13.13 2.60 21.30
N GLU A 156 14.29 3.25 21.42
CA GLU A 156 14.60 4.42 20.62
C GLU A 156 14.76 3.99 19.15
N ALA A 157 14.09 4.71 18.26
CA ALA A 157 14.11 4.46 16.82
C ALA A 157 14.62 5.71 16.12
N ARG A 158 15.56 5.54 15.20
CA ARG A 158 15.94 6.61 14.28
C ARG A 158 14.76 6.89 13.35
N ARG A 159 14.47 8.17 13.12
CA ARG A 159 13.44 8.60 12.17
C ARG A 159 14.09 9.14 10.91
N PHE A 160 13.51 8.81 9.75
CA PHE A 160 14.05 9.32 8.49
C PHE A 160 13.93 10.84 8.40
N SER A 161 12.86 11.43 8.96
CA SER A 161 12.68 12.89 9.02
C SER A 161 13.72 13.64 9.85
N GLU A 162 14.44 12.95 10.75
CA GLU A 162 15.48 13.52 11.61
C GLU A 162 16.88 13.48 10.98
N THR A 163 16.99 12.94 9.76
CA THR A 163 18.28 12.89 9.06
C THR A 163 18.82 14.29 8.76
N VAL A 164 20.09 14.52 9.09
CA VAL A 164 20.65 15.89 9.16
C VAL A 164 21.31 16.36 7.87
N ASP A 165 21.82 15.45 7.05
CA ASP A 165 22.47 15.75 5.78
C ASP A 165 22.36 14.57 4.79
N ASP A 166 22.94 14.72 3.60
CA ASP A 166 22.87 13.71 2.54
C ASP A 166 23.69 12.45 2.86
N THR A 167 24.71 12.55 3.72
CA THR A 167 25.49 11.39 4.17
C THR A 167 24.65 10.56 5.13
N ASP A 168 24.03 11.21 6.12
CA ASP A 168 23.16 10.56 7.09
C ASP A 168 21.93 9.91 6.43
N ARG A 169 21.37 10.57 5.41
CA ARG A 169 20.32 9.97 4.56
C ARG A 169 20.81 8.74 3.82
N ALA A 170 21.99 8.81 3.19
CA ALA A 170 22.56 7.68 2.47
C ALA A 170 22.82 6.49 3.42
N ASP A 171 23.29 6.75 4.63
CA ASP A 171 23.50 5.74 5.66
C ASP A 171 22.19 5.13 6.14
N PHE A 172 21.13 5.93 6.31
CA PHE A 172 19.79 5.44 6.63
C PHE A 172 19.27 4.49 5.53
N PHE A 173 19.36 4.89 4.26
CA PHE A 173 18.97 4.03 3.13
C PHE A 173 19.81 2.75 3.05
N ALA A 174 21.13 2.83 3.26
CA ALA A 174 22.00 1.67 3.26
C ALA A 174 21.59 0.66 4.36
N ALA A 175 21.26 1.15 5.55
CA ALA A 175 20.76 0.33 6.64
C ALA A 175 19.42 -0.33 6.33
N CYS A 176 18.47 0.40 5.75
CA CYS A 176 17.20 -0.15 5.29
C CYS A 176 17.40 -1.22 4.21
N ARG A 177 18.23 -0.96 3.21
CA ARG A 177 18.54 -1.92 2.13
C ARG A 177 19.19 -3.20 2.67
N ALA A 178 20.08 -3.09 3.66
CA ALA A 178 20.70 -4.26 4.29
C ALA A 178 19.67 -5.16 4.98
N LEU A 179 18.60 -4.58 5.55
CA LEU A 179 17.49 -5.33 6.13
C LEU A 179 16.60 -5.95 5.05
N THR A 180 16.22 -5.19 4.02
CA THR A 180 15.32 -5.69 2.97
C THR A 180 15.97 -6.76 2.10
N GLU A 181 17.24 -6.60 1.73
CA GLU A 181 18.01 -7.59 0.98
C GLU A 181 18.14 -8.92 1.75
N GLY A 182 18.28 -8.84 3.07
CA GLY A 182 18.30 -10.02 3.94
C GLY A 182 16.97 -10.76 4.03
N ALA A 183 15.84 -10.08 3.75
CA ALA A 183 14.51 -10.69 3.77
C ALA A 183 14.10 -11.28 2.41
N PHE A 184 14.44 -10.58 1.33
CA PHE A 184 14.21 -11.06 -0.03
C PHE A 184 15.20 -10.38 -0.98
N ALA A 185 15.94 -11.17 -1.77
CA ALA A 185 16.95 -10.64 -2.68
C ALA A 185 16.36 -9.63 -3.66
N GLY A 186 16.95 -8.44 -3.73
CA GLY A 186 16.49 -7.32 -4.57
C GLY A 186 15.27 -6.56 -4.04
N LEU A 187 14.77 -6.85 -2.84
CA LEU A 187 13.73 -6.06 -2.20
C LEU A 187 14.29 -4.71 -1.74
N VAL A 188 13.68 -3.61 -2.17
CA VAL A 188 14.05 -2.26 -1.70
C VAL A 188 12.80 -1.42 -1.40
N ALA A 189 12.82 -0.71 -0.28
CA ALA A 189 11.69 0.12 0.18
C ALA A 189 11.89 1.62 -0.11
N ASP A 190 12.99 2.01 -0.77
CA ASP A 190 13.43 3.41 -0.90
C ASP A 190 12.36 4.35 -1.43
N ARG A 191 11.64 3.93 -2.48
CA ARG A 191 10.58 4.74 -3.07
C ARG A 191 9.40 4.94 -2.11
N GLU A 192 9.13 3.97 -1.25
CA GLU A 192 8.10 4.10 -0.21
C GLU A 192 8.55 5.05 0.90
N ILE A 193 9.81 4.96 1.33
CA ILE A 193 10.41 5.86 2.33
C ILE A 193 10.35 7.31 1.83
N GLU A 194 10.78 7.55 0.59
CA GLU A 194 10.71 8.86 -0.04
C GLU A 194 9.26 9.33 -0.25
N ALA A 195 8.35 8.45 -0.66
CA ALA A 195 6.95 8.79 -0.84
C ALA A 195 6.29 9.24 0.48
N VAL A 196 6.57 8.55 1.59
CA VAL A 196 6.08 8.95 2.92
C VAL A 196 6.62 10.32 3.31
N ARG A 197 7.93 10.57 3.11
CA ARG A 197 8.55 11.86 3.41
C ARG A 197 7.99 13.00 2.55
N LEU A 198 8.01 12.83 1.23
CA LEU A 198 7.59 13.86 0.27
C LEU A 198 6.12 14.26 0.42
N GLN A 199 5.28 13.30 0.79
CA GLN A 199 3.84 13.52 0.96
C GLN A 199 3.45 13.88 2.40
N GLY A 200 4.41 13.92 3.34
CA GLY A 200 4.12 14.16 4.76
C GLY A 200 3.16 13.13 5.36
N ALA A 201 3.18 11.90 4.83
CA ALA A 201 2.14 10.90 5.05
C ALA A 201 2.40 9.98 6.25
N GLY A 202 3.46 10.24 7.04
CA GLY A 202 3.88 9.39 8.14
C GLY A 202 5.38 9.49 8.43
N GLU A 203 6.01 8.37 8.76
CA GLU A 203 7.44 8.29 9.10
C GLU A 203 8.04 6.93 8.68
N THR A 204 9.35 6.89 8.46
CA THR A 204 10.11 5.63 8.44
C THR A 204 10.94 5.50 9.70
N LEU A 205 10.77 4.40 10.41
CA LEU A 205 11.48 4.08 11.65
C LEU A 205 12.56 3.03 11.37
N LEU A 206 13.74 3.21 11.97
CA LEU A 206 14.86 2.27 11.93
C LEU A 206 15.36 1.99 13.35
N LEU A 207 15.31 0.72 13.75
CA LEU A 207 15.95 0.24 14.97
C LEU A 207 17.39 -0.18 14.64
N VAL A 208 18.33 0.40 15.37
CA VAL A 208 19.76 0.12 15.25
C VAL A 208 20.28 -0.27 16.63
N ASP A 209 21.10 -1.31 16.69
CA ASP A 209 21.87 -1.63 17.88
C ASP A 209 23.38 -1.52 17.60
N LYS A 210 24.21 -1.98 18.53
CA LYS A 210 25.67 -1.97 18.41
C LYS A 210 26.21 -2.82 17.25
N ASP A 211 25.45 -3.83 16.82
CA ASP A 211 25.85 -4.82 15.82
C ASP A 211 25.30 -4.46 14.43
N GLY A 212 24.32 -3.55 14.35
CA GLY A 212 23.89 -2.92 13.11
C GLY A 212 22.39 -2.62 13.05
N PRO A 213 21.81 -2.48 11.84
CA PRO A 213 20.37 -2.30 11.67
C PRO A 213 19.62 -3.60 11.93
N GLU A 214 18.56 -3.52 12.74
CA GLU A 214 17.85 -4.67 13.30
C GLU A 214 16.42 -4.82 12.78
N ALA A 215 15.74 -3.70 12.59
CA ALA A 215 14.37 -3.68 12.10
C ALA A 215 14.03 -2.30 11.49
N MET A 216 13.11 -2.27 10.53
CA MET A 216 12.57 -1.03 10.01
C MET A 216 11.07 -1.14 9.74
N ALA A 217 10.39 -0.01 9.78
CA ALA A 217 8.99 0.11 9.38
C ALA A 217 8.76 1.40 8.58
N VAL A 218 7.94 1.30 7.54
CA VAL A 218 7.33 2.46 6.88
C VAL A 218 5.90 2.58 7.39
N VAL A 219 5.64 3.65 8.15
CA VAL A 219 4.39 3.85 8.89
C VAL A 219 3.65 5.05 8.32
N HIS A 220 2.40 4.83 7.95
CA HIS A 220 1.46 5.89 7.61
C HIS A 220 0.71 6.34 8.85
N ALA A 221 0.65 7.65 9.09
CA ALA A 221 -0.10 8.19 10.22
C ALA A 221 -0.43 9.66 9.99
N GLY A 222 -1.70 10.02 10.21
CA GLY A 222 -2.18 11.40 10.18
C GLY A 222 -2.88 11.80 8.87
N PRO A 223 -3.34 13.06 8.78
CA PRO A 223 -4.09 13.56 7.62
C PRO A 223 -3.30 13.39 6.32
N GLY A 224 -3.97 12.97 5.24
CA GLY A 224 -3.32 12.78 3.93
C GLY A 224 -2.58 11.46 3.75
N SER A 225 -2.45 10.64 4.80
CA SER A 225 -1.84 9.31 4.72
C SER A 225 -2.81 8.24 4.17
N GLU A 226 -2.30 7.03 3.87
CA GLU A 226 -3.19 5.91 3.52
C GLU A 226 -4.13 5.50 4.67
N SER A 227 -3.75 5.76 5.92
CA SER A 227 -4.49 5.33 7.12
C SER A 227 -5.43 6.39 7.69
N GLY A 228 -5.34 7.63 7.20
CA GLY A 228 -6.13 8.74 7.72
C GLY A 228 -5.71 9.13 9.13
N THR A 229 -6.59 9.87 9.82
CA THR A 229 -6.29 10.39 11.16
C THR A 229 -6.44 9.38 12.28
N GLN A 230 -7.25 8.33 12.10
CA GLN A 230 -7.59 7.43 13.20
C GLN A 230 -6.59 6.28 13.41
N ALA A 231 -5.73 5.99 12.43
CA ALA A 231 -4.86 4.83 12.48
C ALA A 231 -3.40 5.12 12.10
N ALA A 232 -2.48 4.40 12.73
CA ALA A 232 -1.09 4.26 12.32
C ALA A 232 -0.92 2.93 11.57
N TYR A 233 -0.83 3.00 10.25
CA TYR A 233 -0.72 1.82 9.40
C TYR A 233 0.75 1.50 9.08
N VAL A 234 1.22 0.36 9.59
CA VAL A 234 2.50 -0.22 9.18
C VAL A 234 2.34 -0.84 7.78
N LYS A 235 2.75 -0.10 6.74
CA LYS A 235 2.59 -0.54 5.35
C LYS A 235 3.69 -1.50 4.91
N PHE A 236 4.88 -1.33 5.47
CA PHE A 236 6.02 -2.20 5.26
C PHE A 236 6.79 -2.35 6.57
N ALA A 237 7.23 -3.55 6.88
CA ALA A 237 8.13 -3.81 7.99
C ALA A 237 9.03 -5.01 7.69
N VAL A 238 10.26 -4.95 8.18
CA VAL A 238 11.20 -6.07 8.19
C VAL A 238 11.98 -6.03 9.49
N ALA A 239 12.25 -7.20 10.07
CA ALA A 239 13.02 -7.35 11.30
C ALA A 239 13.86 -8.63 11.22
N ARG A 240 15.05 -8.62 11.81
CA ARG A 240 15.97 -9.79 11.80
C ARG A 240 15.45 -10.97 12.62
N SER A 241 14.61 -10.73 13.62
CA SER A 241 14.07 -11.77 14.49
C SER A 241 12.71 -11.38 15.07
N ALA A 242 12.00 -12.35 15.63
CA ALA A 242 10.69 -12.14 16.25
C ALA A 242 10.74 -11.14 17.42
N ASP A 243 11.80 -11.14 18.23
CA ASP A 243 11.94 -10.19 19.34
C ASP A 243 12.08 -8.75 18.84
N LYS A 244 12.77 -8.54 17.70
CA LYS A 244 12.90 -7.22 17.07
C LYS A 244 11.58 -6.75 16.45
N VAL A 245 10.69 -7.67 16.04
CA VAL A 245 9.31 -7.31 15.63
C VAL A 245 8.56 -6.64 16.77
N ASN A 246 8.62 -7.19 18.00
CA ASN A 246 7.93 -6.61 19.14
C ASN A 246 8.41 -5.19 19.45
N GLY A 247 9.73 -4.97 19.48
CA GLY A 247 10.31 -3.65 19.66
C GLY A 247 9.92 -2.67 18.55
N LEU A 248 9.90 -3.14 17.29
CA LEU A 248 9.50 -2.32 16.15
C LEU A 248 8.02 -1.91 16.23
N LEU A 249 7.13 -2.85 16.60
CA LEU A 249 5.71 -2.56 16.77
C LEU A 249 5.47 -1.57 17.91
N ALA A 250 6.19 -1.69 19.03
CA ALA A 250 6.14 -0.73 20.11
C ALA A 250 6.58 0.68 19.66
N ALA A 251 7.62 0.77 18.82
CA ALA A 251 8.07 2.05 18.25
C ALA A 251 7.03 2.65 17.27
N CYS A 252 6.39 1.82 16.45
CA CYS A 252 5.28 2.23 15.58
C CYS A 252 4.07 2.73 16.39
N GLU A 253 3.76 2.07 17.50
CA GLU A 253 2.68 2.44 18.41
C GLU A 253 2.93 3.78 19.09
N ARG A 254 4.16 4.03 19.57
CA ARG A 254 4.58 5.33 20.10
C ARG A 254 4.39 6.43 19.05
N LEU A 255 4.87 6.23 17.82
CA LEU A 255 4.67 7.17 16.71
C LEU A 255 3.18 7.42 16.44
N GLY A 256 2.36 6.37 16.44
CA GLY A 256 0.91 6.49 16.28
C GLY A 256 0.28 7.40 17.35
N GLY A 257 0.68 7.22 18.62
CA GLY A 257 0.26 8.05 19.74
C GLY A 257 0.66 9.53 19.56
N GLU A 258 1.90 9.80 19.15
CA GLU A 258 2.38 11.15 18.84
C GLU A 258 1.59 11.81 17.70
N LYS A 259 1.11 11.02 16.73
CA LYS A 259 0.29 11.47 15.59
C LYS A 259 -1.21 11.51 15.91
N GLY A 260 -1.61 11.15 17.13
CA GLY A 260 -3.00 11.19 17.59
C GLY A 260 -3.88 10.04 17.09
N ALA A 261 -3.28 9.01 16.49
CA ALA A 261 -4.00 7.80 16.07
C ALA A 261 -4.58 7.06 17.28
N LYS A 262 -5.59 6.22 17.01
CA LYS A 262 -6.26 5.37 18.02
C LYS A 262 -5.85 3.91 17.92
N THR A 263 -5.41 3.47 16.76
CA THR A 263 -5.05 2.08 16.45
C THR A 263 -3.83 1.98 15.55
#